data_AF-A0A8J3UR44-F1
#
_entry.id   AF-A0A8J3UR44-F1
#
_cell.length_a   1.000
_cell.length_b   1.000
_cell.length_c   1.000
_cell.angle_alpha   90.00
_cell.angle_beta   90.00
_cell.angle_gamma   90.00
#
_symmetry.space_group_name_H-M   'P 1'
#
loop_
_entity.id
_entity.type
_entity.pdbx_description
1 polymer ?
#
loop_
_entity_poly.entity_id
_entity_poly.type
_entity_poly.pdbx_seq_one_letter_code
_entity_poly.pdbx_strand_id
1 'polypeptide(L)'
;MRRVPVLLAALGVLAAVSACQSSGEQAEAACAGADRAGSVHILQGGTNPLVGGARAGINSVGDDYEATLSLMGGAAGEPGTVSVKVGDQFTVAGHRFEVVEVCQSRVSVVDDS
;
A
#
# COMPACT_ATOMS: atom_id res chain seq x y z
N MET A 1 4.77 -49.34 49.99
CA MET A 1 4.41 -48.43 51.08
C MET A 1 3.88 -47.14 50.47
N ARG A 2 2.61 -46.81 50.76
CA ARG A 2 1.88 -45.63 50.29
C ARG A 2 2.31 -44.39 51.09
N ARG A 3 2.48 -43.24 50.41
CA ARG A 3 2.23 -41.92 51.00
C ARG A 3 1.43 -41.07 50.01
N VAL A 4 0.49 -40.34 50.60
CA VAL A 4 -0.74 -39.72 50.09
C VAL A 4 -0.45 -38.22 49.78
N PRO A 5 -1.23 -37.57 48.89
CA PRO A 5 -0.84 -36.33 48.22
C PRO A 5 -1.21 -35.08 49.04
N VAL A 6 -0.56 -33.95 48.74
CA VAL A 6 -0.99 -32.63 49.20
C VAL A 6 -1.39 -31.80 47.99
N LEU A 7 -2.70 -31.65 47.83
CA LEU A 7 -3.36 -30.59 47.08
C LEU A 7 -3.26 -29.29 47.88
N LEU A 8 -2.85 -28.20 47.25
CA LEU A 8 -3.21 -26.85 47.69
C LEU A 8 -3.33 -25.94 46.47
N ALA A 9 -4.44 -25.21 46.48
CA ALA A 9 -5.08 -24.55 45.38
C ALA A 9 -4.53 -23.15 45.10
N ALA A 10 -4.58 -22.79 43.81
CA ALA A 10 -4.91 -21.52 43.18
C ALA A 10 -5.01 -20.24 44.03
N LEU A 11 -4.39 -19.14 43.56
CA LEU A 11 -5.07 -17.93 43.06
C LEU A 11 -4.04 -16.84 42.67
N GLY A 12 -4.29 -16.13 41.56
CA GLY A 12 -3.59 -14.91 41.14
C GLY A 12 -3.13 -14.98 39.67
N VAL A 13 -4.00 -14.94 38.66
CA VAL A 13 -4.75 -13.78 38.12
C VAL A 13 -3.83 -12.69 37.51
N LEU A 14 -3.88 -12.64 36.18
CA LEU A 14 -3.71 -11.50 35.26
C LEU A 14 -2.31 -10.86 35.10
N ALA A 15 -1.60 -11.30 34.06
CA ALA A 15 -0.98 -10.35 33.13
C ALA A 15 -1.35 -10.79 31.71
N ALA A 16 -1.93 -9.86 30.97
CA ALA A 16 -2.73 -10.08 29.80
C ALA A 16 -2.03 -10.90 28.72
N VAL A 17 -2.78 -11.88 28.21
CA VAL A 17 -2.60 -12.43 26.88
C VAL A 17 -2.68 -11.24 25.93
N SER A 18 -1.56 -10.79 25.37
CA SER A 18 -1.58 -9.93 24.19
C SER A 18 -1.86 -10.81 22.96
N ALA A 19 -2.91 -11.62 23.05
CA ALA A 19 -3.61 -12.17 21.90
C ALA A 19 -4.48 -11.04 21.37
N CYS A 20 -3.89 -10.15 20.58
CA CYS A 20 -4.66 -9.52 19.52
C CYS A 20 -4.90 -10.58 18.44
N GLN A 21 -5.76 -11.55 18.75
CA GLN A 21 -6.64 -12.15 17.76
C GLN A 21 -7.70 -11.10 17.48
N SER A 22 -7.33 -10.09 16.68
CA SER A 22 -8.32 -9.31 15.97
C SER A 22 -8.66 -10.14 14.74
N SER A 23 -9.70 -10.96 14.90
CA SER A 23 -10.45 -11.56 13.80
C SER A 23 -10.96 -10.41 12.95
N GLY A 24 -10.21 -10.16 11.89
CA GLY A 24 -10.30 -8.98 11.08
C GLY A 24 -9.13 -9.03 10.10
N GLU A 25 -8.95 -10.19 9.46
CA GLU A 25 -8.40 -10.25 8.11
C GLU A 25 -9.34 -9.40 7.23
N GLN A 26 -9.28 -8.07 7.38
CA GLN A 26 -9.30 -7.22 6.22
C GLN A 26 -8.21 -7.85 5.38
N ALA A 27 -8.58 -8.58 4.34
CA ALA A 27 -7.64 -9.00 3.33
C ALA A 27 -6.93 -7.71 2.94
N GLU A 28 -5.74 -7.47 3.51
CA GLU A 28 -4.82 -6.49 2.98
C GLU A 28 -4.69 -6.94 1.54
N ALA A 29 -5.34 -6.19 0.65
CA ALA A 29 -5.31 -6.48 -0.76
C ALA A 29 -3.82 -6.63 -1.06
N ALA A 30 -3.40 -7.83 -1.48
CA ALA A 30 -2.00 -8.11 -1.63
C ALA A 30 -1.39 -6.97 -2.46
N CYS A 31 -0.33 -6.35 -1.94
CA CYS A 31 0.35 -5.26 -2.61
C CYS A 31 1.74 -5.74 -3.00
N ALA A 32 2.20 -5.33 -4.17
CA ALA A 32 3.62 -5.37 -4.49
C ALA A 32 4.29 -4.12 -3.90
N GLY A 33 5.46 -4.28 -3.30
CA GLY A 33 6.23 -3.17 -2.72
C GLY A 33 5.78 -2.80 -1.31
N ALA A 34 6.18 -1.61 -0.88
CA ALA A 34 5.84 -1.09 0.42
C ALA A 34 5.71 0.43 0.36
N ASP A 35 4.59 0.93 0.87
CA ASP A 35 4.40 2.36 1.02
C ASP A 35 5.43 2.99 1.97
N ARG A 36 5.74 4.29 1.77
CA ARG A 36 6.70 5.03 2.60
C ARG A 36 6.34 6.50 2.75
N ALA A 37 6.87 7.11 3.80
CA ALA A 37 6.64 8.53 4.09
C ALA A 37 6.97 9.41 2.88
N GLY A 38 6.07 10.36 2.60
CA GLY A 38 6.18 11.26 1.44
C GLY A 38 5.55 10.70 0.16
N SER A 39 4.96 9.51 0.18
CA SER A 39 4.22 8.99 -0.95
C SER A 39 2.91 9.74 -1.18
N VAL A 40 2.50 9.77 -2.45
CA VAL A 40 1.19 10.19 -2.92
C VAL A 40 0.44 8.95 -3.39
N HIS A 41 -0.81 8.81 -2.97
CA HIS A 41 -1.66 7.69 -3.36
C HIS A 41 -2.56 8.08 -4.54
N ILE A 42 -2.39 7.34 -5.63
CA ILE A 42 -3.26 7.38 -6.80
C ILE A 42 -4.32 6.30 -6.58
N LEU A 43 -5.60 6.66 -6.70
CA LEU A 43 -6.71 5.75 -6.43
C LEU A 43 -7.42 5.33 -7.71
N GLN A 44 -7.95 4.11 -7.70
CA GLN A 44 -8.79 3.62 -8.79
C GLN A 44 -10.15 4.31 -8.80
N GLY A 45 -10.66 4.58 -10.01
CA GLY A 45 -11.94 5.27 -10.20
C GLY A 45 -11.92 6.77 -9.88
N GLY A 46 -10.74 7.33 -9.60
CA GLY A 46 -10.55 8.73 -9.27
C GLY A 46 -9.41 9.38 -10.02
N THR A 47 -9.26 10.68 -9.82
CA THR A 47 -8.11 11.46 -10.26
C THR A 47 -7.53 12.19 -9.07
N ASN A 48 -6.29 11.86 -8.74
CA ASN A 48 -5.58 12.33 -7.56
C ASN A 48 -4.57 13.40 -7.98
N PRO A 49 -4.46 14.50 -7.22
CA PRO A 49 -3.46 15.52 -7.48
C PRO A 49 -2.05 14.97 -7.21
N LEU A 50 -1.12 15.34 -8.08
CA LEU A 50 0.32 15.16 -7.92
C LEU A 50 0.99 16.53 -7.73
N VAL A 51 2.30 16.53 -7.45
CA VAL A 51 3.08 17.77 -7.45
C VAL A 51 3.14 18.41 -8.85
N GLY A 52 3.48 19.69 -8.93
CA GLY A 52 3.56 20.43 -10.20
C GLY A 52 2.21 20.71 -10.88
N GLY A 53 1.08 20.41 -10.22
CA GLY A 53 -0.26 20.58 -10.79
C GLY A 53 -0.71 19.43 -11.69
N ALA A 54 0.11 18.39 -11.83
CA ALA A 54 -0.25 17.14 -12.49
C ALA A 54 -1.35 16.41 -11.71
N ARG A 55 -2.02 15.47 -12.40
CA ARG A 55 -2.96 14.55 -11.78
C ARG A 55 -2.82 13.16 -12.38
N ALA A 56 -3.13 12.14 -11.60
CA ALA A 56 -3.13 10.77 -12.07
C ALA A 56 -4.34 9.98 -11.58
N GLY A 57 -4.73 8.95 -12.31
CA GLY A 57 -5.78 8.01 -11.92
C GLY A 57 -5.46 6.61 -12.40
N ILE A 58 -5.88 5.57 -11.66
CA ILE A 58 -5.67 4.18 -12.08
C ILE A 58 -6.80 3.78 -13.03
N ASN A 59 -6.44 3.35 -14.24
CA ASN A 59 -7.35 2.75 -15.21
C ASN A 59 -7.58 1.27 -14.92
N SER A 60 -6.50 0.55 -14.63
CA SER A 60 -6.53 -0.90 -14.37
C SER A 60 -5.32 -1.33 -13.55
N VAL A 61 -5.46 -2.43 -12.80
CA VAL A 61 -4.34 -3.17 -12.21
C VAL A 61 -4.49 -4.63 -12.64
N GLY A 62 -3.44 -5.19 -13.24
CA GLY A 62 -3.38 -6.58 -13.67
C GLY A 62 -2.91 -7.53 -12.56
N ASP A 63 -2.95 -8.83 -12.86
CA ASP A 63 -2.63 -9.90 -11.90
C ASP A 63 -1.16 -9.90 -11.42
N ASP A 64 -0.25 -9.32 -12.20
CA ASP A 64 1.18 -9.19 -11.90
C ASP A 64 1.55 -7.83 -11.24
N TYR A 65 0.59 -7.16 -10.60
CA TYR A 65 0.76 -5.82 -10.02
C TYR A 65 1.25 -4.77 -11.03
N GLU A 66 0.88 -4.94 -12.29
CA GLU A 66 1.06 -3.94 -13.33
C GLU A 66 -0.13 -2.99 -13.35
N ALA A 67 0.09 -1.71 -13.09
CA ALA A 67 -0.95 -0.70 -13.10
C ALA A 67 -0.86 0.17 -14.35
N THR A 68 -2.00 0.42 -14.99
CA THR A 68 -2.14 1.41 -16.06
C THR A 68 -2.66 2.70 -15.46
N LEU A 69 -1.89 3.78 -15.53
CA LEU A 69 -2.23 5.09 -15.01
C LEU A 69 -2.60 6.05 -16.15
N SER A 70 -3.68 6.81 -16.00
CA SER A 70 -3.94 8.02 -16.79
C SER A 70 -3.21 9.19 -16.15
N LEU A 71 -2.48 9.96 -16.96
CA LEU A 71 -1.73 11.15 -16.55
C LEU A 71 -2.36 12.40 -17.16
N MET A 72 -2.51 13.44 -16.35
CA MET A 72 -3.16 14.70 -16.74
C MET A 72 -2.35 15.89 -16.26
N GLY A 73 -2.46 17.00 -17.00
CA GLY A 73 -1.72 18.23 -16.68
C GLY A 73 -0.25 18.20 -17.11
N GLY A 74 0.13 17.22 -17.94
CA GLY A 74 1.48 17.13 -18.51
C GLY A 74 1.76 18.13 -19.64
N ALA A 75 3.03 18.33 -19.95
CA ALA A 75 3.54 19.09 -21.07
C ALA A 75 3.36 18.35 -22.41
N ALA A 76 3.43 19.11 -23.51
CA ALA A 76 3.37 18.51 -24.84
C ALA A 76 4.51 17.49 -25.06
N GLY A 77 4.15 16.27 -25.45
CA GLY A 77 5.09 15.16 -25.63
C GLY A 77 5.20 14.22 -24.43
N GLU A 78 4.64 14.56 -23.27
CA GLU A 78 4.51 13.63 -22.15
C GLU A 78 3.39 12.60 -22.44
N PRO A 79 3.57 11.33 -22.02
CA PRO A 79 2.55 10.31 -22.21
C PRO A 79 1.28 10.63 -21.42
N GLY A 80 0.11 10.51 -22.05
CA GLY A 80 -1.19 10.64 -21.37
C GLY A 80 -1.61 9.40 -20.58
N THR A 81 -0.93 8.27 -20.82
CA THR A 81 -1.15 7.00 -20.12
C THR A 81 0.19 6.27 -19.99
N VAL A 82 0.44 5.60 -18.86
CA VAL A 82 1.64 4.79 -18.62
C VAL A 82 1.28 3.47 -17.94
N SER A 83 2.00 2.40 -18.27
CA SER A 83 1.99 1.14 -17.52
C SER A 83 3.19 1.11 -16.57
N VAL A 84 2.96 0.74 -15.32
CA VAL A 84 3.98 0.78 -14.27
C VAL A 84 3.91 -0.41 -13.32
N LYS A 85 5.07 -0.78 -12.78
CA LYS A 85 5.29 -1.72 -11.68
C LYS A 85 6.11 -1.05 -10.58
N VAL A 86 6.23 -1.72 -9.43
CA VAL A 86 7.12 -1.26 -8.36
C VAL A 86 8.56 -1.14 -8.87
N GLY A 87 9.21 -0.02 -8.58
CA GLY A 87 10.54 0.34 -9.05
C GLY A 87 10.55 1.07 -10.39
N ASP A 88 9.44 1.11 -11.12
CA ASP A 88 9.35 1.90 -12.34
C ASP A 88 9.29 3.40 -12.03
N GLN A 89 9.71 4.18 -13.02
CA GLN A 89 9.66 5.63 -12.96
C GLN A 89 8.88 6.19 -14.14
N PHE A 90 8.14 7.27 -13.92
CA PHE A 90 7.48 8.03 -14.98
C PHE A 90 7.60 9.53 -14.73
N THR A 91 7.33 10.33 -15.76
CA THR A 91 7.41 11.79 -15.69
C THR A 91 6.10 12.42 -16.15
N VAL A 92 5.62 13.39 -15.39
CA VAL A 92 4.47 14.23 -15.74
C VAL A 92 4.63 15.62 -15.16
N ALA A 93 4.28 16.64 -15.94
CA ALA A 93 4.45 18.04 -15.60
C ALA A 93 5.89 18.40 -15.18
N GLY A 94 6.89 17.72 -15.75
CA GLY A 94 8.30 17.94 -15.42
C GLY A 94 8.77 17.36 -14.07
N HIS A 95 7.93 16.60 -13.36
CA HIS A 95 8.30 15.88 -12.14
C HIS A 95 8.47 14.39 -12.41
N ARG A 96 9.51 13.78 -11.82
CA ARG A 96 9.76 12.34 -11.89
C ARG A 96 9.17 11.65 -10.67
N PHE A 97 8.39 10.61 -10.90
CA PHE A 97 7.79 9.80 -9.86
C PHE A 97 8.33 8.38 -9.91
N GLU A 98 8.67 7.83 -8.76
CA GLU A 98 8.98 6.41 -8.56
C GLU A 98 7.76 5.69 -7.99
N VAL A 99 7.41 4.54 -8.54
CA VAL A 99 6.35 3.67 -8.01
C VAL A 99 6.90 2.78 -6.90
N VAL A 100 6.37 2.93 -5.69
CA VAL A 100 6.90 2.25 -4.49
C VAL A 100 5.96 1.16 -3.97
N GLU A 101 4.67 1.24 -4.31
CA GLU A 101 3.67 0.22 -3.98
C GLU A 101 2.60 0.16 -5.06
N VAL A 102 2.16 -1.05 -5.42
CA VAL A 102 0.98 -1.29 -6.26
C VAL A 102 0.06 -2.30 -5.59
N CYS A 103 -1.15 -1.86 -5.27
CA CYS A 103 -2.26 -2.66 -4.78
C CYS A 103 -3.40 -2.64 -5.82
N GLN A 104 -4.40 -3.50 -5.69
CA GLN A 104 -5.53 -3.56 -6.64
C GLN A 104 -6.25 -2.22 -6.88
N SER A 105 -6.40 -1.39 -5.84
CA SER A 105 -7.17 -0.13 -5.91
C SER A 105 -6.32 1.12 -5.68
N ARG A 106 -5.00 0.96 -5.48
CA ARG A 106 -4.10 2.04 -5.08
C ARG A 106 -2.70 1.82 -5.65
N VAL A 107 -2.09 2.90 -6.13
CA VAL A 107 -0.66 2.96 -6.47
C VAL A 107 -0.05 4.08 -5.66
N SER A 108 1.04 3.79 -4.95
CA SER A 108 1.78 4.78 -4.18
C SER A 108 3.03 5.18 -4.96
N VAL A 109 3.23 6.49 -5.09
CA VAL A 109 4.35 7.07 -5.82
C VAL A 109 5.08 8.09 -4.97
N VAL A 110 6.38 8.26 -5.16
CA VAL A 110 7.19 9.29 -4.49
C VAL A 110 7.81 10.20 -5.55
N ASP A 111 7.85 11.50 -5.29
CA ASP A 111 8.58 12.45 -6.13
C ASP A 111 10.10 12.25 -5.90
N ASP A 112 10.82 11.92 -6.97
CA ASP A 112 12.28 11.67 -7.01
C ASP A 112 13.01 12.77 -7.81
N SER A 113 12.34 13.92 -8.00
CA SER A 113 12.89 15.08 -8.71
C SER A 113 13.99 15.81 -7.94
#